data_AF-A0A7R9WHN8-F1
#
_entry.id   AF-A0A7R9WHN8-F1
#
_cell.length_a   1.000
_cell.length_b   1.000
_cell.length_c   1.000
_cell.angle_alpha   90.00
_cell.angle_beta   90.00
_cell.angle_gamma   90.00
#
_symmetry.space_group_name_H-M   'P 1'
#
loop_
_entity.id
_entity.type
_entity.pdbx_description
1 polymer ?
#
loop_
_entity_poly.entity_id
_entity_poly.type
_entity_poly.pdbx_seq_one_letter_code
_entity_poly.pdbx_strand_id
1 'polypeptide(L)'
;ATKDEAMGFCYFNNIAVAAKHAVHTGRAERVFILDWDIHHGRAERVFILDWDIHHGNGIQDLTYNDPNIFYLSIHRASFHPSGKDWFYPGTGKHDEVGELAGCGTNLNIVWNKGGMGNKEYA
;
A
#
# COMPACT_ATOMS: atom_id res chain seq x y z
N ALA A 1 -7.14 15.25 -18.52
CA ALA A 1 -8.49 15.82 -18.61
C ALA A 1 -9.12 15.91 -17.23
N THR A 2 -9.36 17.13 -16.77
CA THR A 2 -10.25 17.42 -15.64
C THR A 2 -11.69 17.55 -16.17
N LYS A 3 -12.63 18.01 -15.33
CA LYS A 3 -14.04 18.17 -15.75
C LYS A 3 -14.19 19.16 -16.90
N ASP A 4 -13.46 20.27 -16.85
CA ASP A 4 -13.67 21.44 -17.71
C ASP A 4 -12.44 21.75 -18.60
N GLU A 5 -11.39 20.92 -18.54
CA GLU A 5 -10.15 21.16 -19.27
C GLU A 5 -9.47 19.86 -19.78
N ALA A 6 -9.06 19.87 -21.05
CA ALA A 6 -8.16 18.88 -21.64
C ALA A 6 -6.71 19.32 -21.43
N MET A 7 -5.87 18.40 -20.93
CA MET A 7 -4.47 18.71 -20.60
C MET A 7 -3.63 17.44 -20.53
N GLY A 8 -2.31 17.58 -20.69
CA GLY A 8 -1.37 16.46 -20.60
C GLY A 8 -1.65 15.32 -21.60
N PHE A 9 -1.98 15.67 -22.85
CA PHE A 9 -2.41 14.73 -23.91
C PHE A 9 -3.72 13.96 -23.63
N CYS A 10 -4.37 14.17 -22.48
CA CYS A 10 -5.66 13.59 -22.16
C CYS A 10 -6.81 14.56 -22.47
N TYR A 11 -7.63 14.23 -23.47
CA TYR A 11 -8.84 14.98 -23.86
C TYR A 11 -10.08 14.60 -23.05
N PHE A 12 -10.26 13.30 -22.79
CA PHE A 12 -11.31 12.77 -21.92
C PHE A 12 -10.70 11.87 -20.85
N ASN A 13 -11.31 11.84 -19.66
CA ASN A 13 -10.91 10.90 -18.62
C ASN A 13 -11.72 9.60 -18.76
N ASN A 14 -11.27 8.74 -19.68
CA ASN A 14 -11.98 7.50 -20.05
C ASN A 14 -12.19 6.58 -18.84
N ILE A 15 -11.21 6.49 -17.95
CA ILE A 15 -11.27 5.63 -16.75
C ILE A 15 -12.34 6.14 -15.78
N ALA A 16 -12.40 7.45 -15.53
CA ALA A 16 -13.44 8.05 -14.70
C ALA A 16 -14.85 7.88 -15.30
N VAL A 17 -14.99 7.99 -16.63
CA VAL A 17 -16.27 7.75 -17.32
C VAL A 17 -16.71 6.30 -17.17
N ALA A 18 -15.81 5.34 -17.40
CA ALA A 18 -16.12 3.91 -17.27
C ALA A 18 -16.52 3.53 -15.82
N ALA A 19 -15.79 4.02 -14.82
CA ALA A 19 -16.12 3.78 -13.42
C ALA A 19 -17.48 4.35 -13.04
N LYS A 20 -17.78 5.60 -13.45
CA LYS A 20 -19.11 6.19 -13.23
C LYS A 20 -20.21 5.41 -13.93
N HIS A 21 -19.97 4.94 -15.15
CA HIS A 21 -20.94 4.13 -15.88
C HIS A 21 -21.21 2.79 -15.18
N ALA A 22 -20.18 2.11 -14.70
CA ALA A 22 -20.32 0.84 -13.96
C ALA A 22 -21.16 1.02 -12.68
N VAL A 23 -20.92 2.10 -11.92
CA VAL A 23 -21.72 2.43 -10.73
C VAL A 23 -23.15 2.81 -11.10
N HIS A 24 -23.31 3.70 -12.08
CA HIS A 24 -24.63 4.19 -12.49
C HIS A 24 -25.54 3.09 -13.05
N THR A 25 -24.97 2.11 -13.75
CA THR A 25 -25.71 0.96 -14.29
C THR A 25 -25.90 -0.18 -13.28
N GLY A 26 -25.44 -0.02 -12.05
CA GLY A 26 -25.52 -1.05 -11.01
C GLY A 26 -24.61 -2.26 -11.23
N ARG A 27 -23.63 -2.15 -12.14
CA ARG A 27 -22.65 -3.22 -12.41
C ARG A 27 -21.55 -3.30 -11.34
N ALA A 28 -21.35 -2.24 -10.58
CA ALA A 28 -20.44 -2.21 -9.43
C ALA A 28 -20.97 -1.25 -8.36
N GLU A 29 -20.87 -1.60 -7.08
CA GLU A 29 -21.19 -0.66 -5.98
C GLU A 29 -20.02 0.28 -5.67
N ARG A 30 -18.80 -0.20 -5.86
CA ARG A 30 -17.54 0.54 -5.67
C ARG A 30 -16.55 0.13 -6.75
N VAL A 31 -15.74 1.07 -7.19
CA VAL A 31 -14.69 0.84 -8.19
C VAL A 31 -13.38 1.39 -7.62
N PHE A 32 -12.38 0.53 -7.48
CA PHE A 32 -11.01 0.93 -7.22
C PHE A 32 -10.31 1.11 -8.57
N ILE A 33 -9.71 2.28 -8.79
CA ILE A 33 -8.95 2.59 -10.00
C ILE A 33 -7.48 2.64 -9.59
N LEU A 34 -6.66 1.79 -10.22
CA LEU A 34 -5.21 1.88 -10.18
C LEU A 34 -4.74 2.19 -11.61
N ASP A 35 -4.13 3.35 -11.79
CA ASP A 35 -3.53 3.76 -13.05
C ASP A 35 -2.01 3.74 -12.88
N TRP A 36 -1.35 2.79 -13.54
CA TRP A 36 0.10 2.66 -13.45
C TRP A 36 0.71 3.27 -14.72
N ASP A 37 0.96 4.58 -14.67
CA ASP A 37 1.66 5.27 -15.76
C ASP A 37 3.16 5.02 -15.63
N ILE A 38 3.65 4.00 -16.34
CA ILE A 38 5.08 3.76 -16.50
C ILE A 38 5.58 4.68 -17.61
N HIS A 39 5.90 5.92 -17.25
CA HIS A 39 6.79 6.73 -18.07
C HIS A 39 8.10 5.96 -18.29
N HIS A 40 8.63 5.94 -19.51
CA HIS A 40 9.90 5.29 -19.89
C HIS A 40 11.16 5.88 -19.20
N GLY A 41 11.03 6.49 -18.02
CA GLY A 41 12.11 6.89 -17.15
C GLY A 41 12.54 5.75 -16.23
N ARG A 42 13.82 5.75 -15.87
CA ARG A 42 14.33 4.94 -14.76
C ARG A 42 13.61 5.42 -13.49
N ALA A 43 12.87 4.55 -12.82
CA ALA A 43 12.27 4.90 -11.53
C ALA A 43 13.38 5.21 -10.53
N GLU A 44 13.51 6.48 -10.13
CA GLU A 44 14.50 6.90 -9.13
C GLU A 44 14.06 6.52 -7.71
N ARG A 45 12.75 6.35 -7.49
CA ARG A 45 12.16 5.93 -6.22
C ARG A 45 10.96 5.02 -6.46
N VAL A 46 10.78 4.03 -5.60
CA VAL A 46 9.68 3.07 -5.63
C VAL A 46 8.94 3.12 -4.30
N PHE A 47 7.61 3.13 -4.33
CA PHE A 47 6.77 2.96 -3.15
C PHE A 47 6.03 1.63 -3.24
N ILE A 48 6.16 0.81 -2.20
CA ILE A 48 5.47 -0.48 -2.08
C ILE A 48 4.50 -0.36 -0.92
N LEU A 49 3.21 -0.45 -1.21
CA LEU A 49 2.15 -0.61 -0.22
C LEU A 49 1.72 -2.08 -0.18
N ASP A 50 1.88 -2.70 0.99
CA ASP A 50 1.45 -4.06 1.28
C ASP A 50 0.36 -4.02 2.36
N TRP A 51 -0.88 -4.24 1.93
CA TRP A 51 -2.05 -4.27 2.81
C TRP A 51 -2.52 -5.69 3.13
N ASP A 52 -1.73 -6.73 2.77
CA ASP A 52 -2.06 -8.09 3.19
C ASP A 52 -2.12 -8.13 4.72
N ILE A 53 -3.00 -8.96 5.27
CA ILE A 53 -3.15 -9.04 6.73
C ILE A 53 -1.89 -9.58 7.42
N HIS A 54 -1.03 -10.27 6.68
CA HIS A 54 0.27 -10.76 7.16
C HIS A 54 1.39 -9.81 6.73
N HIS A 55 2.40 -9.66 7.59
CA HIS A 55 3.60 -8.91 7.24
C HIS A 55 4.31 -9.55 6.03
N GLY A 56 4.59 -8.74 5.01
CA GLY A 56 5.42 -9.12 3.85
C GLY A 56 6.90 -9.18 4.20
N ASN A 57 7.29 -10.06 5.10
CA ASN A 57 8.64 -10.18 5.64
C ASN A 57 9.73 -10.35 4.58
N GLY A 58 9.42 -10.98 3.44
CA GLY A 58 10.35 -11.09 2.31
C GLY A 58 10.57 -9.76 1.57
N ILE A 59 9.55 -8.91 1.46
CA ILE A 59 9.69 -7.59 0.83
C ILE A 59 10.54 -6.68 1.74
N GLN A 60 10.22 -6.67 3.04
CA GLN A 60 11.00 -5.94 4.03
C GLN A 60 12.47 -6.34 3.96
N ASP A 61 12.80 -7.64 4.04
CA ASP A 61 14.18 -8.13 4.00
C ASP A 61 14.94 -7.70 2.74
N LEU A 62 14.33 -7.83 1.56
CA LEU A 62 14.96 -7.50 0.29
C LEU A 62 15.18 -5.99 0.07
N THR A 63 14.42 -5.14 0.76
CA THR A 63 14.41 -3.68 0.56
C THR A 63 14.95 -2.89 1.76
N TYR A 64 15.24 -3.57 2.88
CA TYR A 64 15.54 -2.96 4.19
C TYR A 64 16.68 -1.95 4.21
N ASN A 65 17.64 -2.11 3.27
CA ASN A 65 18.82 -1.27 3.15
C ASN A 65 18.77 -0.33 1.93
N ASP A 66 17.72 -0.36 1.12
CA ASP A 66 17.63 0.43 -0.13
C ASP A 66 17.00 1.82 0.14
N PRO A 67 17.76 2.91 -0.03
CA PRO A 67 17.25 4.28 0.17
C PRO A 67 16.19 4.69 -0.87
N ASN A 68 16.06 3.95 -1.98
CA ASN A 68 15.19 4.30 -3.10
C ASN A 68 13.84 3.57 -3.03
N ILE A 69 13.68 2.59 -2.14
CA ILE A 69 12.43 1.84 -1.99
C ILE A 69 11.84 2.17 -0.62
N PHE A 70 10.67 2.77 -0.61
CA PHE A 70 9.87 2.94 0.60
C PHE A 70 8.86 1.79 0.70
N TYR A 71 9.00 0.93 1.71
CA TYR A 71 8.06 -0.16 2.00
C TYR A 71 7.14 0.24 3.15
N LEU A 72 5.83 0.13 2.92
CA LEU A 72 4.80 0.30 3.93
C LEU A 72 3.98 -0.98 4.01
N SER A 73 3.95 -1.60 5.19
CA SER A 73 3.08 -2.74 5.48
C SER A 73 2.02 -2.39 6.52
N ILE A 74 0.77 -2.77 6.28
CA ILE A 74 -0.32 -2.69 7.26
C ILE A 74 -0.79 -4.11 7.56
N HIS A 75 -0.36 -4.65 8.70
CA HIS A 75 -0.58 -6.06 9.01
C HIS A 75 -0.94 -6.29 10.48
N ARG A 76 -1.47 -7.47 10.77
CA ARG A 76 -1.67 -7.93 12.15
C ARG A 76 -0.41 -8.62 12.64
N ALA A 77 0.04 -8.27 13.84
CA ALA A 77 1.06 -9.03 14.55
C ALA A 77 0.86 -8.90 16.06
N SER A 78 1.36 -9.89 16.82
CA SER A 78 1.45 -9.80 18.28
C SER A 78 2.87 -10.15 18.70
N PHE A 79 3.44 -9.29 19.53
CA PHE A 79 4.76 -9.46 20.14
C PHE A 79 4.66 -9.65 21.66
N HIS A 80 3.50 -10.09 22.15
CA HIS A 80 3.28 -10.31 23.58
C HIS A 80 4.24 -11.40 24.09
N PRO A 81 4.95 -11.20 25.23
CA PRO A 81 5.95 -12.15 25.72
C PRO A 81 5.42 -13.57 25.98
N SER A 82 4.15 -13.69 26.33
CA SER A 82 3.49 -14.98 26.56
C SER A 82 3.09 -15.72 25.27
N GLY A 83 3.34 -15.15 24.08
CA GLY A 83 2.86 -15.68 22.80
C GLY A 83 1.34 -15.57 22.58
N LYS A 84 0.62 -14.86 23.46
CA LYS A 84 -0.82 -14.68 23.32
C LYS A 84 -1.12 -13.83 22.07
N ASP A 85 -2.17 -14.21 21.35
CA ASP A 85 -2.63 -13.52 20.13
C ASP A 85 -1.59 -13.51 19.00
N TRP A 86 -0.63 -14.44 19.01
CA TRP A 86 0.36 -14.64 17.95
C TRP A 86 -0.31 -14.71 16.57
N PHE A 87 0.34 -14.11 15.58
CA PHE A 87 -0.13 -14.05 14.21
C PHE A 87 1.05 -14.28 13.27
N TYR A 88 0.84 -15.10 12.24
CA TYR A 88 1.86 -15.37 11.24
C TYR A 88 2.22 -14.09 10.47
N PRO A 89 3.50 -13.87 10.07
CA PRO A 89 4.70 -14.67 10.34
C PRO A 89 5.39 -14.35 11.68
N GLY A 90 4.88 -13.40 12.47
CA GLY A 90 5.48 -12.99 13.74
C GLY A 90 6.67 -12.04 13.61
N THR A 91 6.74 -11.29 12.51
CA THR A 91 7.74 -10.25 12.20
C THR A 91 7.05 -8.92 11.87
N GLY A 92 7.79 -7.86 11.56
CA GLY A 92 7.21 -6.58 11.15
C GLY A 92 6.93 -5.68 12.34
N LYS A 93 7.87 -5.56 13.28
CA LYS A 93 7.66 -4.66 14.42
C LYS A 93 7.66 -3.19 13.95
N HIS A 94 6.93 -2.36 14.67
CA HIS A 94 6.85 -0.91 14.40
C HIS A 94 8.20 -0.16 14.47
N ASP A 95 9.20 -0.72 15.16
CA ASP A 95 10.55 -0.15 15.34
C ASP A 95 11.55 -0.67 14.29
N GLU A 96 11.13 -1.57 13.41
CA GLU A 96 11.90 -2.01 12.24
C GLU A 96 11.76 -0.96 11.13
N VAL A 97 12.66 0.02 11.10
CA VAL A 97 12.57 1.22 10.23
C VAL A 97 13.56 1.23 9.06
N GLY A 98 14.23 0.11 8.80
CA GLY A 98 15.31 0.00 7.81
C GLY A 98 16.68 0.26 8.43
N GLU A 99 17.73 -0.05 7.66
CA GLU A 99 19.12 0.04 8.09
C GLU A 99 20.02 0.66 7.02
N LEU A 100 21.26 1.00 7.41
CA LEU A 100 22.25 1.60 6.51
C LEU A 100 21.69 2.83 5.78
N ALA A 101 21.73 2.83 4.45
CA ALA A 101 21.17 3.90 3.63
C ALA A 101 19.64 3.89 3.59
N GLY A 102 19.00 2.75 3.85
CA GLY A 102 17.54 2.57 3.92
C GLY A 102 16.92 2.94 5.26
N CYS A 103 17.69 3.47 6.22
CA CYS A 103 17.10 3.92 7.49
C CYS A 103 16.02 5.00 7.24
N GLY A 104 14.80 4.72 7.70
CA GLY A 104 13.62 5.56 7.49
C GLY A 104 12.80 5.21 6.24
N THR A 105 13.17 4.18 5.48
CA THR A 105 12.41 3.74 4.28
C THR A 105 11.51 2.53 4.53
N ASN A 106 11.45 2.02 5.76
CA ASN A 106 10.54 0.94 6.15
C ASN A 106 9.51 1.43 7.18
N LEU A 107 8.23 1.19 6.93
CA LEU A 107 7.14 1.54 7.85
C LEU A 107 6.19 0.36 8.07
N ASN A 108 6.18 -0.15 9.31
CA ASN A 108 5.24 -1.17 9.76
C ASN A 108 4.10 -0.55 10.59
N ILE A 109 2.88 -0.58 10.05
CA ILE A 109 1.66 -0.25 10.79
C ILE A 109 1.09 -1.57 11.34
N VAL A 110 1.25 -1.76 12.65
CA VAL A 110 0.95 -3.04 13.30
C VAL A 110 -0.37 -3.00 14.05
N TRP A 111 -1.30 -3.86 13.64
CA TRP A 111 -2.50 -4.16 14.43
C TRP A 111 -2.19 -5.19 15.49
N ASN A 112 -2.15 -4.75 16.76
CA ASN A 112 -1.83 -5.60 17.91
C ASN A 112 -2.97 -6.53 18.36
N LYS A 113 -4.13 -6.46 17.70
CA LYS A 113 -5.30 -7.31 17.95
C LYS A 113 -6.10 -7.50 16.66
N GLY A 114 -7.03 -8.44 16.67
CA GLY A 114 -8.01 -8.61 15.58
C GLY A 114 -9.19 -7.64 15.69
N GLY A 115 -9.99 -7.58 14.62
CA GLY A 115 -11.25 -6.83 14.57
C GLY A 115 -11.18 -5.45 13.91
N MET A 116 -10.04 -5.09 13.33
CA MET A 116 -9.86 -3.86 12.56
C MET A 116 -10.63 -3.97 11.24
N GLY A 117 -11.35 -2.91 10.90
CA GLY A 117 -12.13 -2.83 9.67
C GLY A 117 -11.91 -1.52 8.95
N ASN A 118 -12.87 -1.14 8.11
CA ASN A 118 -12.73 0.01 7.21
C ASN A 118 -12.38 1.33 7.91
N LYS A 119 -12.77 1.53 9.18
CA LYS A 119 -12.50 2.77 9.92
C LYS A 119 -11.06 2.88 10.38
N GLU A 120 -10.43 1.75 10.70
CA GLU A 120 -9.04 1.72 11.17
C GLU A 120 -8.06 1.75 9.99
N TYR A 121 -8.49 1.33 8.80
CA TYR A 121 -7.68 1.36 7.57
C TYR A 121 -7.82 2.65 6.74
N ALA A 122 -8.81 3.51 7.02
CA ALA A 122 -9.08 4.74 6.28
C ALA A 122 -8.35 5.95 6.88
#